data_AF-A0A351Y4M4-F1
#
_entry.id   AF-A0A351Y4M4-F1
#
_cell.length_a   1.000
_cell.length_b   1.000
_cell.length_c   1.000
_cell.angle_alpha   90.00
_cell.angle_beta   90.00
_cell.angle_gamma   90.00
#
_symmetry.space_group_name_H-M   'P 1'
#
loop_
_entity.id
_entity.type
_entity.pdbx_description
1 polymer ?
#
loop_
_entity_poly.entity_id
_entity_poly.type
_entity_poly.pdbx_seq_one_letter_code
_entity_poly.pdbx_strand_id
1 'polypeptide(L)' 'MEFVGEARFDNIALFEYHDEPLATSSKLDKKVDYDTIRARFTKIRQLVNRQLLENEHARK' A
#
# COMPACT_ATOMS: atom_id res chain seq x y z
N MET A 1 -3.10 7.37 -6.31
CA MET A 1 -3.08 6.06 -7.00
C MET A 1 -2.17 6.09 -8.22
N GLU A 2 -2.13 7.21 -8.95
CA GLU A 2 -1.21 7.41 -10.10
C GLU A 2 0.24 7.08 -9.78
N PHE A 3 0.78 7.56 -8.65
CA PHE A 3 2.15 7.26 -8.23
C PHE A 3 2.51 5.76 -8.28
N VAL A 4 1.64 4.90 -7.73
CA VAL A 4 1.89 3.45 -7.74
C VAL A 4 1.85 2.91 -9.17
N GLY A 5 0.91 3.40 -9.98
CA GLY A 5 0.75 3.05 -11.40
C GLY A 5 1.98 3.40 -12.25
N GLU A 6 2.59 4.56 -11.99
CA GLU A 6 3.65 5.14 -12.81
C GLU A 6 5.06 4.71 -12.38
N ALA A 7 5.30 4.53 -11.08
CA ALA A 7 6.63 4.30 -10.53
C ALA A 7 7.25 2.92 -10.86
N ARG A 8 6.50 2.01 -11.49
CA ARG A 8 6.90 0.64 -11.93
C ARG A 8 7.96 -0.02 -11.03
N PHE A 9 7.52 -0.60 -9.93
CA PHE A 9 8.43 -1.24 -8.97
C PHE A 9 8.90 -2.62 -9.44
N ASP A 10 10.21 -2.87 -9.33
CA ASP A 10 10.75 -4.23 -9.50
C ASP A 10 10.41 -5.15 -8.33
N ASN A 11 10.39 -4.58 -7.11
CA ASN A 11 10.01 -5.22 -5.85
C ASN A 11 9.42 -4.14 -4.92
N ILE A 12 8.30 -4.43 -4.27
CA ILE A 12 7.66 -3.53 -3.30
C ILE A 12 6.94 -4.34 -2.22
N ALA A 13 7.02 -3.88 -0.98
CA ALA A 13 6.26 -4.40 0.14
C ALA A 13 5.23 -3.36 0.61
N LEU A 14 4.05 -3.81 1.00
CA LEU A 14 2.96 -2.97 1.51
C LEU A 14 2.63 -3.40 2.93
N PHE A 15 2.46 -2.41 3.82
CA PHE A 15 2.04 -2.63 5.21
C PHE A 15 0.83 -1.75 5.53
N GLU A 16 -0.13 -2.31 6.27
CA GLU A 16 -1.25 -1.53 6.81
C GLU A 16 -0.76 -0.67 7.97
N TYR A 17 -1.36 0.52 8.13
CA TYR A 17 -1.07 1.35 9.28
C TYR A 17 -1.62 0.68 10.54
N HIS A 18 -0.76 0.53 11.54
CA HIS A 18 -1.14 0.12 12.89
C HIS A 18 -0.83 1.25 13.86
N ASP A 19 -1.80 1.55 14.72
CA ASP A 19 -1.70 2.64 15.68
C ASP A 19 -0.93 2.21 16.93
N GLU A 20 0.39 2.07 16.78
CA GLU A 20 1.27 1.64 17.85
C GLU A 20 1.35 2.71 18.96
N PRO A 21 1.01 2.40 20.23
CA PRO A 21 0.84 3.42 21.28
C PRO A 21 2.05 4.34 21.49
N LEU A 22 3.25 3.78 21.35
CA LEU A 22 4.51 4.52 21.56
C LEU A 22 5.00 5.26 20.31
N ALA A 23 4.39 5.06 19.15
CA ALA A 23 4.77 5.73 17.93
C ALA A 23 4.33 7.20 17.95
N THR A 24 5.13 8.12 17.39
CA THR A 24 4.74 9.52 17.27
C THR A 24 3.44 9.70 16.48
N SER A 25 3.17 8.81 15.51
CA SER A 25 1.92 8.81 14.74
C SER A 25 0.68 8.53 15.59
N SER A 26 0.83 7.89 16.76
CA SER A 26 -0.28 7.65 17.69
C SER A 26 -0.84 8.93 18.31
N LYS A 27 -0.08 10.02 18.25
CA LYS A 27 -0.50 11.34 18.75
C LYS A 27 -1.19 12.19 17.69
N LEU A 28 -1.30 11.70 16.45
CA LEU A 28 -1.94 12.44 15.38
C LEU A 28 -3.46 12.44 15.56
N ASP A 29 -4.06 13.61 15.42
CA ASP A 29 -5.51 13.75 15.40
C ASP A 29 -6.09 13.33 14.04
N LYS A 30 -7.40 13.05 13.99
CA LYS A 30 -8.14 12.73 12.75
C LYS A 30 -7.60 11.50 12.01
N LYS A 31 -7.23 10.46 12.75
CA LYS A 31 -6.89 9.16 12.15
C LYS A 31 -8.08 8.62 11.36
N VAL A 32 -7.74 7.94 10.27
CA VAL A 32 -8.71 7.23 9.46
C VAL A 32 -9.07 5.93 10.19
N ASP A 33 -10.34 5.54 10.15
CA ASP A 33 -10.80 4.31 10.76
C ASP A 33 -10.21 3.07 10.06
N TYR A 34 -10.21 1.95 10.77
CA TYR A 34 -9.61 0.71 10.29
C TYR A 34 -10.23 0.21 8.99
N ASP A 35 -11.56 0.29 8.83
CA ASP A 35 -12.25 -0.22 7.64
C ASP A 35 -11.85 0.58 6.40
N THR A 36 -11.74 1.91 6.54
CA THR A 36 -11.25 2.78 5.48
C THR A 36 -9.78 2.51 5.15
N ILE A 37 -8.91 2.28 6.14
CA ILE A 37 -7.51 1.87 5.91
C ILE A 37 -7.46 0.56 5.13
N ARG A 38 -8.23 -0.45 5.57
CA ARG A 38 -8.29 -1.78 4.98
C ARG A 38 -8.78 -1.75 3.53
N ALA A 39 -9.82 -0.95 3.25
CA ALA A 39 -10.35 -0.75 1.90
C ALA A 39 -9.31 -0.13 0.96
N ARG A 40 -8.59 0.92 1.42
CA ARG A 40 -7.53 1.58 0.64
C ARG A 40 -6.36 0.64 0.39
N PHE A 41 -5.91 -0.08 1.42
CA PHE A 41 -4.81 -1.05 1.31
C PHE A 41 -5.13 -2.14 0.28
N THR A 42 -6.34 -2.71 0.35
CA THR A 42 -6.77 -3.75 -0.60
C THR A 42 -6.73 -3.25 -2.04
N LYS A 43 -7.18 -2.02 -2.29
CA LYS A 43 -7.15 -1.41 -3.62
C LYS A 43 -5.72 -1.19 -4.13
N ILE A 44 -4.81 -0.71 -3.28
CA ILE A 44 -3.39 -0.52 -3.64
C ILE A 44 -2.71 -1.86 -3.91
N ARG A 45 -2.96 -2.87 -3.06
CA ARG A 45 -2.41 -4.21 -3.20
C ARG A 45 -2.79 -4.86 -4.53
N GLN A 46 -4.03 -4.67 -4.99
CA GLN A 46 -4.47 -5.17 -6.29
C GLN A 46 -3.70 -4.53 -7.45
N LEU A 47 -3.42 -3.22 -7.38
CA LEU A 47 -2.65 -2.52 -8.40
C LEU A 47 -1.19 -3.00 -8.43
N VAL A 48 -0.55 -3.09 -7.26
CA VAL A 48 0.83 -3.57 -7.13
C VAL A 48 0.96 -5.01 -7.64
N ASN A 49 0.05 -5.91 -7.24
CA ASN A 49 0.11 -7.30 -7.68
C ASN A 49 -0.01 -7.42 -9.21
N ARG A 50 -0.87 -6.59 -9.84
CA ARG A 50 -0.97 -6.56 -11.30
C ARG A 50 0.35 -6.17 -11.96
N GLN A 51 1.01 -5.11 -11.47
CA GLN A 51 2.29 -4.67 -12.00
C GLN A 51 3.40 -5.71 -11.81
N LEU A 52 3.47 -6.34 -10.64
CA LEU A 52 4.47 -7.37 -10.38
C LEU A 52 4.29 -8.57 -11.31
N LEU A 53 3.04 -9.00 -11.56
CA LEU A 53 2.74 -10.05 -12.53
C LEU A 53 3.15 -9.65 -13.96
N GLU A 54 2.83 -8.43 -14.39
CA GLU A 54 3.25 -7.91 -15.71
C GLU A 54 4.79 -7.90 -15.85
N ASN A 55 5.51 -7.49 -14.80
CA ASN A 55 6.96 -7.48 -14.78
C ASN A 55 7.55 -8.90 -14.83
N GLU A 56 6.96 -9.87 -14.13
CA GLU A 56 7.37 -11.27 -14.20
C GLU A 56 7.18 -11.85 -15.62
N HIS A 57 6.07 -11.54 -16.28
CA HIS A 57 5.83 -11.96 -17.66
C HIS A 57 6.82 -11.34 -18.64
N ALA A 58 7.18 -10.06 -18.47
CA ALA A 58 8.17 -9.41 -19.33
C ALA A 58 9.60 -9.93 -19.15
N ARG A 59 9.88 -10.61 -18.03
CA ARG A 59 11.20 -11.20 -17.70
C ARG A 59 11.36 -12.66 -18.17
N LYS A 60 10.29 -13.32 -18.59
CA LYS A 60 10.30 -14.71 -19.11
C LYS A 60 10.40 -14.73 -20.63
#